data_AF-A0A392V517-F1
#
_entry.id   AF-A0A392V517-F1
#
_cell.length_a   1.000
_cell.length_b   1.000
_cell.length_c   1.000
_cell.angle_alpha   90.00
_cell.angle_beta   90.00
_cell.angle_gamma   90.00
#
_symmetry.space_group_name_H-M   'P 1'
#
loop_
_entity.id
_entity.type
_entity.pdbx_description
1 polymer ?
#
loop_
_entity_poly.entity_id
_entity_poly.type
_entity_poly.pdbx_seq_one_letter_code
_entity_poly.pdbx_strand_id
1 'polypeptide(L)' 'MGVFSFEEETTSIVAPARLHKALVIDADILTPKVIDVIKSIEIVEGNGGPGTIKKLTFVEG' A
#
# COMPACT_ATOMS: atom_id res chain seq x y z
N MET A 1 -15.36 15.64 18.38
CA MET A 1 -14.36 14.63 17.94
C MET A 1 -13.12 15.36 17.49
N GLY A 2 -11.93 14.88 17.86
CA GLY A 2 -10.66 15.50 17.47
C GLY A 2 -10.10 14.87 16.19
N VAL A 3 -9.52 15.68 15.33
CA VAL A 3 -8.77 15.25 14.14
C VAL A 3 -7.34 15.74 14.32
N PHE A 4 -6.36 14.86 14.12
CA PHE A 4 -4.94 15.19 14.12
C PHE A 4 -4.40 14.97 12.71
N SER A 5 -3.71 15.96 12.17
CA SER A 5 -3.13 15.92 10.82
C SER A 5 -1.62 16.11 10.91
N PHE A 6 -0.88 15.30 10.16
CA PHE A 6 0.57 15.37 10.01
C PHE A 6 0.92 15.45 8.53
N GLU A 7 1.88 16.29 8.17
CA GLU A 7 2.35 16.48 6.81
C GLU A 7 3.85 16.12 6.75
N GLU A 8 4.23 15.26 5.81
CA GLU A 8 5.61 14.83 5.59
C GLU A 8 5.91 14.87 4.08
N GLU A 9 7.12 15.30 3.73
CA GLU A 9 7.61 15.32 2.36
C GLU A 9 8.89 14.50 2.23
N THR A 10 8.99 13.70 1.18
CA THR A 10 10.20 12.95 0.83
C THR A 10 10.49 13.06 -0.66
N THR A 11 11.77 12.97 -1.03
CA THR A 11 12.20 13.05 -2.43
C THR A 11 12.71 11.69 -2.92
N SER A 12 12.58 11.44 -4.21
CA SER A 12 13.11 10.24 -4.84
C SER A 12 13.59 10.55 -6.24
N ILE A 13 14.69 9.90 -6.64
CA ILE A 13 15.21 9.96 -8.00
C ILE A 13 14.34 9.16 -8.99
N VAL A 14 13.41 8.35 -8.50
CA VAL A 14 12.53 7.53 -9.33
C VAL A 14 11.39 8.39 -9.86
N ALA A 15 11.12 8.29 -11.17
CA ALA A 15 10.07 9.06 -11.82
C ALA A 15 8.69 8.85 -11.15
N PRO A 16 7.86 9.90 -11.01
CA PRO A 16 6.58 9.83 -10.28
C PRO A 16 5.63 8.73 -10.77
N ALA A 17 5.50 8.54 -12.08
CA ALA A 17 4.62 7.51 -12.65
C ALA A 17 5.03 6.09 -12.22
N ARG A 18 6.34 5.84 -12.10
CA ARG A 18 6.88 4.54 -11.67
C ARG A 18 6.69 4.35 -10.17
N LEU A 19 6.91 5.38 -9.36
CA LEU A 19 6.65 5.32 -7.92
C LEU A 19 5.18 5.07 -7.62
N HIS A 20 4.27 5.81 -8.25
CA HIS A 20 2.83 5.63 -8.08
C HIS A 20 2.40 4.22 -8.46
N LYS A 21 2.91 3.70 -9.59
CA LYS A 21 2.63 2.31 -9.98
C LYS A 21 3.11 1.31 -8.92
N ALA A 22 4.33 1.45 -8.42
CA ALA A 22 4.88 0.50 -7.45
C ALA A 22 4.23 0.58 -6.05
N LEU A 23 4.01 1.80 -5.53
CA LEU A 23 3.60 2.03 -4.14
C LEU A 23 2.08 2.14 -3.94
N VAL A 24 1.30 2.29 -5.02
CA VAL A 24 -0.17 2.43 -4.94
C VAL A 24 -0.87 1.33 -5.73
N ILE A 25 -0.55 1.19 -7.02
CA ILE A 25 -1.26 0.28 -7.91
C ILE A 25 -0.85 -1.18 -7.67
N ASP A 26 0.46 -1.44 -7.67
CA ASP A 26 1.04 -2.79 -7.55
C ASP A 26 1.46 -3.12 -6.10
N ALA A 27 1.09 -2.27 -5.13
CA ALA A 27 1.50 -2.38 -3.74
C ALA A 27 1.11 -3.74 -3.13
N ASP A 28 -0.05 -4.27 -3.47
CA ASP A 28 -0.56 -5.54 -2.94
C ASP A 28 0.32 -6.73 -3.36
N ILE A 29 0.97 -6.61 -4.52
CA ILE A 29 1.84 -7.64 -5.09
C ILE A 29 3.27 -7.47 -4.60
N LEU A 30 3.75 -6.23 -4.52
CA LEU A 30 5.15 -5.93 -4.17
C LEU A 30 5.40 -5.99 -2.67
N THR A 31 4.48 -5.49 -1.85
CA THR A 31 4.68 -5.35 -0.40
C THR A 31 4.97 -6.70 0.27
N PRO A 32 4.19 -7.78 0.05
CA PRO A 32 4.48 -9.08 0.65
C PRO A 32 5.78 -9.72 0.13
N LYS A 33 6.29 -9.30 -1.03
CA LYS A 33 7.55 -9.81 -1.61
C LYS A 33 8.78 -9.10 -1.07
N VAL A 34 8.62 -7.87 -0.59
CA VAL A 34 9.73 -7.02 -0.12
C VAL A 34 9.77 -6.95 1.41
N ILE A 35 8.64 -7.18 2.08
CA ILE A 35 8.51 -7.12 3.54
C ILE A 35 8.04 -8.48 4.07
N ASP A 36 8.97 -9.24 4.64
CA ASP A 36 8.75 -10.64 5.06
C ASP A 36 7.63 -10.83 6.10
N VAL A 37 7.36 -9.80 6.93
CA VAL A 37 6.33 -9.86 7.98
C VAL A 37 4.91 -9.79 7.38
N ILE A 38 4.78 -9.30 6.13
CA ILE A 38 3.50 -9.17 5.45
C ILE A 38 3.27 -10.45 4.63
N LYS A 39 2.29 -11.25 5.05
CA LYS A 39 1.96 -12.54 4.44
C LYS A 39 1.17 -12.36 3.14
N SER A 40 0.12 -11.55 3.15
CA SER A 40 -0.69 -11.29 1.96
C SER A 40 -1.41 -9.94 2.04
N ILE A 41 -1.74 -9.39 0.89
CA ILE A 41 -2.68 -8.28 0.73
C ILE A 41 -3.70 -8.69 -0.32
N GLU A 42 -4.97 -8.67 0.04
CA GLU A 42 -6.06 -9.17 -0.80
C GLU A 42 -7.18 -8.13 -0.90
N ILE A 43 -7.68 -7.90 -2.11
CA ILE A 43 -8.90 -7.11 -2.32
C ILE A 43 -10.09 -7.95 -1.86
N VAL A 44 -10.82 -7.46 -0.87
CA VAL A 44 -12.05 -8.11 -0.36
C VAL A 44 -13.31 -7.50 -0.98
N GLU A 45 -13.24 -6.25 -1.44
CA GLU A 45 -14.31 -5.57 -2.17
C GLU A 45 -13.74 -4.57 -3.18
N GLY A 46 -14.33 -4.48 -4.37
CA GLY A 46 -13.92 -3.55 -5.42
C GLY A 46 -12.96 -4.15 -6.44
N ASN A 47 -12.22 -3.29 -7.14
CA ASN A 47 -11.43 -3.66 -8.32
C ASN A 47 -10.05 -2.97 -8.42
N GLY A 48 -9.61 -2.29 -7.36
CA GLY A 48 -8.39 -1.49 -7.32
C GLY A 48 -8.61 0.01 -7.59
N GLY A 49 -9.81 0.42 -8.00
CA GLY A 49 -10.21 1.82 -8.12
C GLY A 49 -10.76 2.42 -6.81
N PRO A 50 -11.31 3.64 -6.85
CA PRO A 50 -11.94 4.30 -5.70
C PRO A 50 -12.99 3.40 -5.02
N GLY A 51 -12.97 3.34 -3.69
CA GLY A 51 -13.88 2.51 -2.90
C GLY A 51 -13.41 1.07 -2.68
N THR A 52 -12.24 0.66 -3.21
CA THR A 52 -11.69 -0.68 -2.97
C THR A 52 -11.32 -0.89 -1.50
N ILE A 53 -11.69 -2.05 -0.94
CA ILE A 53 -11.34 -2.47 0.42
C ILE A 53 -10.33 -3.61 0.33
N LYS A 54 -9.23 -3.49 1.09
CA LYS A 54 -8.14 -4.46 1.13
C LYS A 54 -7.93 -5.02 2.53
N LYS A 55 -7.65 -6.32 2.62
CA LYS A 55 -7.24 -7.00 3.85
C LYS A 55 -5.74 -7.26 3.79
N LEU A 56 -5.01 -6.77 4.77
CA LEU A 56 -3.58 -7.02 4.96
C LEU A 56 -3.40 -8.04 6.07
N THR A 57 -2.72 -9.15 5.78
CA THR A 57 -2.46 -10.24 6.72
C THR A 57 -0.96 -10.29 7.03
N PHE A 58 -0.60 -10.31 8.31
CA PHE A 58 0.77 -10.54 8.76
C PHE A 58 1.03 -12.02 9.02
N VAL A 59 2.30 -12.41 9.05
CA VAL A 59 2.68 -13.76 9.54
C VAL A 59 2.31 -13.90 11.02
N GLU A 60 1.80 -15.05 11.42
CA GLU A 60 1.62 -15.38 12.84
C GLU A 60 2.98 -15.80 13.42
N GLY A 61 3.31 -15.27 14.59
CA GLY A 61 4.52 -15.63 15.35
C GLY A 61 4.37 -16.95 16.10
#